data_AF-A0A3D4NW52-F1
#
_entry.id   AF-A0A3D4NW52-F1
#
_cell.length_a   1.000
_cell.length_b   1.000
_cell.length_c   1.000
_cell.angle_alpha   90.00
_cell.angle_beta   90.00
_cell.angle_gamma   90.00
#
_symmetry.space_group_name_H-M   'P 1'
#
loop_
_entity.id
_entity.type
_entity.pdbx_description
1 polymer ?
#
loop_
_entity_poly.entity_id
_entity_poly.type
_entity_poly.pdbx_seq_one_letter_code
_entity_poly.pdbx_strand_id
1 'polypeptide(L)' 'MPRHPAVFQPHDFPPQDLAPPRFQVVLAGNAFFHIKEISTGHVRGFRGNHNEACALARSLESRI' A
#
# COMPACT_ATOMS: atom_id res chain seq x y z
N MET A 1 14.28 2.08 44.93
CA MET A 1 14.67 2.17 43.51
C MET A 1 13.41 2.12 42.66
N PRO A 2 12.83 3.24 42.19
CA PRO A 2 11.65 3.19 41.34
C PRO A 2 12.08 2.77 39.93
N ARG A 3 11.55 1.64 39.44
CA ARG A 3 11.69 1.24 38.04
C ARG A 3 10.79 2.15 37.21
N HIS A 4 11.39 3.04 36.42
CA HIS A 4 10.66 3.81 35.43
C HIS A 4 9.91 2.85 34.48
N PRO A 5 8.61 3.04 34.22
CA PRO A 5 7.98 2.36 33.10
C PRO A 5 8.59 2.95 31.83
N ALA A 6 9.20 2.10 31.00
CA ALA A 6 9.58 2.46 29.65
C ALA A 6 8.29 2.76 28.88
N VAL A 7 7.90 4.04 28.87
CA VAL A 7 6.90 4.55 27.94
C VAL A 7 7.51 4.34 26.56
N PHE A 8 6.97 3.39 25.80
CA PHE A 8 7.15 3.39 24.35
C PHE A 8 6.49 4.67 23.86
N GLN A 9 7.26 5.76 23.78
CA GLN A 9 6.84 6.93 23.05
C GLN A 9 6.82 6.48 21.58
N PRO A 10 5.65 6.40 20.92
CA PRO A 10 5.65 6.27 19.47
C PRO A 10 6.35 7.52 18.97
N HIS A 11 7.58 7.35 18.47
CA HIS A 11 8.34 8.45 17.91
C HIS A 11 7.44 9.19 16.93
N ASP A 12 7.27 10.49 17.17
CA ASP A 12 6.78 11.50 16.23
C ASP A 12 7.63 11.44 14.96
N PHE A 13 7.37 10.45 14.12
CA PHE A 13 7.73 10.51 12.71
C PHE A 13 6.67 11.41 12.09
N PRO A 14 6.95 12.69 11.79
CA PRO A 14 6.05 13.43 10.91
C PRO A 14 5.90 12.58 9.64
N PRO A 15 4.70 12.40 9.09
CA PRO A 15 4.52 11.64 7.86
C PRO A 15 5.33 12.35 6.78
N GLN A 16 6.54 11.83 6.53
CA GLN A 16 7.52 12.33 5.57
C GLN A 16 6.92 12.15 4.17
N ASP A 17 6.10 13.08 3.69
CA ASP A 17 5.60 13.18 2.31
C ASP A 17 5.23 11.82 1.65
N LEU A 18 4.75 10.86 2.43
CA LEU A 18 4.27 9.58 1.94
C LEU A 18 2.88 9.86 1.42
N ALA A 19 2.81 10.46 0.22
CA ALA A 19 1.58 10.55 -0.52
C ALA A 19 0.92 9.16 -0.47
N PRO A 20 -0.36 9.08 -0.07
CA PRO A 20 -1.02 7.80 0.04
C PRO A 20 -0.95 7.09 -1.32
N PRO A 21 -0.69 5.76 -1.33
CA PRO A 21 -0.62 5.01 -2.59
C PRO A 21 -1.92 5.23 -3.37
N ARG A 22 -1.84 5.51 -4.67
CA ARG A 22 -3.02 5.76 -5.51
C ARG A 22 -3.62 4.46 -6.02
N PHE A 23 -2.83 3.41 -6.10
CA PHE A 23 -3.27 2.07 -6.50
C PHE A 23 -3.23 1.07 -5.34
N GLN A 24 -4.30 0.29 -5.21
CA GLN A 24 -4.41 -0.82 -4.27
C GLN A 24 -4.37 -2.15 -5.02
N VAL A 25 -3.52 -3.07 -4.56
CA VAL A 25 -3.50 -4.46 -5.00
C VAL A 25 -4.44 -5.26 -4.10
N VAL A 26 -5.46 -5.91 -4.69
CA VAL A 26 -6.49 -6.65 -3.96
C VAL A 26 -6.53 -8.08 -4.46
N LEU A 27 -6.49 -9.05 -3.54
CA LEU A 27 -6.72 -10.46 -3.86
C LEU A 27 -8.18 -10.67 -4.26
N ALA A 28 -8.41 -11.29 -5.41
CA ALA A 28 -9.71 -11.61 -5.97
C ALA A 28 -9.80 -13.11 -6.23
N GLY A 29 -10.70 -13.78 -5.50
CA GLY A 29 -10.94 -15.21 -5.65
C GLY A 29 -9.71 -16.05 -5.30
N ASN A 30 -9.46 -17.09 -6.10
CA ASN A 30 -8.53 -18.16 -5.80
C ASN A 30 -7.23 -18.06 -6.61
N ALA A 31 -6.44 -16.99 -6.36
CA ALA A 31 -5.13 -16.68 -6.98
C ALA A 31 -5.11 -15.64 -8.11
N PHE A 32 -6.02 -14.67 -8.10
CA PHE A 32 -5.89 -13.47 -8.93
C PHE A 32 -5.80 -12.23 -8.07
N PHE A 33 -5.13 -11.20 -8.58
CA PHE A 33 -5.00 -9.91 -7.95
C PHE A 33 -5.46 -8.86 -8.95
N HIS A 34 -6.35 -7.96 -8.53
CA HIS A 34 -6.68 -6.78 -9.33
C HIS A 34 -6.02 -5.54 -8.73
N ILE A 35 -5.63 -4.62 -9.60
CA ILE A 35 -5.06 -3.33 -9.23
C ILE A 35 -6.18 -2.31 -9.43
N LYS A 36 -6.66 -1.71 -8.35
CA LYS A 36 -7.69 -0.66 -8.41
C LYS A 36 -7.11 0.69 -8.03
N GLU A 37 -7.54 1.74 -8.71
CA GLU A 37 -7.27 3.10 -8.29
C GLU A 37 -8.14 3.43 -7.06
N ILE A 38 -7.55 4.05 -6.03
CA ILE A 38 -8.24 4.32 -4.77
C ILE A 38 -9.25 5.46 -4.90
N SER A 39 -8.91 6.51 -5.66
CA SER A 39 -9.77 7.69 -5.83
C SER A 39 -11.04 7.40 -6.63
N THR A 40 -10.93 6.56 -7.67
CA THR A 40 -12.04 6.26 -8.60
C THR A 40 -12.67 4.89 -8.36
N GLY A 41 -11.97 3.97 -7.69
CA GLY A 41 -12.37 2.57 -7.57
C GLY A 41 -12.18 1.76 -8.85
N HIS A 42 -11.68 2.36 -9.94
CA HIS A 42 -11.55 1.68 -11.22
C HIS A 42 -10.42 0.66 -11.24
N VAL A 43 -10.68 -0.52 -11.79
CA VAL A 43 -9.68 -1.56 -11.97
C VAL A 43 -8.81 -1.23 -13.19
N ARG A 44 -7.50 -1.14 -12.98
CA ARG A 44 -6.48 -0.83 -14.01
C ARG A 44 -5.80 -2.07 -14.57
N GLY A 45 -6.01 -3.24 -13.96
CA GLY A 45 -5.51 -4.51 -14.47
C GLY A 45 -5.66 -5.68 -13.51
N PHE A 46 -5.32 -6.88 -14.00
CA PHE A 46 -5.37 -8.15 -13.27
C PHE A 46 -4.05 -8.91 -13.42
N ARG A 47 -3.57 -9.58 -12.37
CA ARG A 47 -2.36 -10.41 -12.37
C ARG A 47 -2.59 -11.69 -11.56
N GLY A 48 -1.95 -12.79 -11.95
CA GLY A 48 -2.01 -14.05 -11.20
C GLY A 48 -1.07 -14.08 -9.99
N ASN A 49 -0.09 -13.17 -9.94
CA ASN A 49 0.89 -13.08 -8.87
C ASN A 49 0.83 -11.71 -8.18
N HIS A 50 0.97 -11.72 -6.85
CA HIS A 50 1.06 -10.53 -6.03
C HIS A 50 2.24 -9.63 -6.44
N ASN A 51 3.40 -10.22 -6.73
CA ASN A 51 4.59 -9.45 -7.10
C ASN A 51 4.40 -8.70 -8.43
N GLU A 52 3.78 -9.36 -9.41
CA GLU A 52 3.44 -8.73 -10.69
C GLU A 52 2.38 -7.65 -10.51
N ALA A 53 1.40 -7.85 -9.63
CA ALA A 53 0.40 -6.86 -9.31
C ALA A 53 1.02 -5.61 -8.66
N CYS A 54 1.96 -5.80 -7.74
CA CYS A 54 2.72 -4.72 -7.11
C CYS A 54 3.65 -3.99 -8.10
N ALA A 55 4.27 -4.70 -9.04
CA ALA A 55 5.06 -4.09 -10.10
C ALA A 55 4.17 -3.23 -11.03
N LEU A 56 2.99 -3.73 -11.40
CA LEU A 56 2.02 -2.98 -12.19
C LEU A 56 1.55 -1.72 -11.45
N ALA A 57 1.17 -1.83 -10.17
CA ALA A 57 0.76 -0.68 -9.36
C ALA A 57 1.83 0.42 -9.37
N ARG A 58 3.10 0.08 -9.11
CA ARG A 58 4.23 1.03 -9.18
C ARG A 58 4.41 1.66 -10.56
N SER A 59 4.26 0.87 -11.63
CA SER A 59 4.35 1.40 -13.00
C SER A 59 3.21 2.36 -13.34
N LEU A 60 2.04 2.19 -12.72
CA LEU A 60 0.90 3.09 -12.89
C LEU A 60 1.11 4.40 -12.12
N GLU A 61 1.67 4.33 -10.91
CA GLU A 61 2.08 5.53 -10.15
C GLU A 61 3.08 6.39 -10.95
N SER A 62 4.03 5.75 -11.64
CA SER A 62 5.05 6.45 -12.45
C SER A 62 4.55 7.10 -13.75
N ARG A 63 3.30 6.84 -14.16
CA ARG A 63 2.70 7.34 -15.41
C ARG A 63 1.77 8.54 -15.20
N ILE A 64 1.67 9.01 -13.96
CA ILE A 64 0.88 10.17 -13.52
C ILE A 64 1.85 11.30 -13.24
#